data_AF-A0A9D6R2A9-F1
#
_entry.id   AF-A0A9D6R2A9-F1
#
_cell.length_a   1.000
_cell.length_b   1.000
_cell.length_c   1.000
_cell.angle_alpha   90.00
_cell.angle_beta   90.00
_cell.angle_gamma   90.00
#
_symmetry.space_group_name_H-M   'P 1'
#
loop_
_entity.id
_entity.type
_entity.pdbx_description
1 polymer ?
#
loop_
_entity_poly.entity_id
_entity_poly.type
_entity_poly.pdbx_seq_one_letter_code
_entity_poly.pdbx_strand_id
1 'polypeptide(L)'
;MDVMTAIKNRRSIRRFLDKEIPEEAVEALKDSLIWAPSAGNLQSRRFYFVFNSDIKKQIVDAALHQTFIAQAPLVVVACADLLIGRH
;
A
#
# COMPACT_ATOMS: atom_id res chain seq x y z
N MET A 1 12.08 -12.53 -12.86
CA MET A 1 11.46 -11.48 -13.70
C MET A 1 12.27 -10.21 -13.50
N ASP A 2 12.61 -9.48 -14.56
CA ASP A 2 13.29 -8.18 -14.46
C ASP A 2 12.30 -7.02 -14.25
N VAL A 3 12.84 -5.85 -13.91
CA VAL A 3 12.06 -4.64 -13.62
C VAL A 3 11.17 -4.21 -14.78
N MET A 4 11.67 -4.26 -16.02
CA MET A 4 10.91 -3.79 -17.18
C MET A 4 9.72 -4.69 -17.46
N THR A 5 9.90 -6.00 -17.32
CA THR A 5 8.82 -6.98 -17.44
C THR A 5 7.77 -6.79 -16.35
N ALA A 6 8.18 -6.55 -15.09
CA ALA A 6 7.27 -6.28 -13.98
C ALA A 6 6.38 -5.06 -14.23
N ILE A 7 6.99 -3.96 -14.68
CA ILE A 7 6.30 -2.69 -14.94
C ILE A 7 5.30 -2.81 -16.08
N LYS A 8 5.63 -3.54 -17.15
CA LYS A 8 4.75 -3.69 -18.32
C LYS A 8 3.55 -4.62 -18.04
N ASN A 9 3.76 -5.65 -17.22
CA ASN A 9 2.75 -6.68 -16.99
C ASN A 9 1.80 -6.37 -15.81
N ARG A 10 2.17 -5.47 -14.88
CA ARG A 10 1.28 -5.12 -13.76
C ARG A 10 -0.04 -4.52 -14.24
N ARG A 11 -1.14 -4.87 -13.57
CA ARG A 11 -2.49 -4.34 -13.83
C ARG A 11 -3.19 -4.03 -12.51
N SER A 12 -4.17 -3.13 -12.54
CA SER A 12 -5.03 -2.89 -11.37
C SER A 12 -5.94 -4.10 -11.14
N ILE A 13 -5.76 -4.76 -10.00
CA ILE A 13 -6.57 -5.89 -9.58
C ILE A 13 -7.70 -5.39 -8.68
N ARG A 14 -8.93 -5.88 -8.91
CA ARG A 14 -10.13 -5.55 -8.12
C ARG A 14 -10.90 -6.79 -7.66
N ARG A 15 -10.30 -7.98 -7.81
CA ARG A 15 -10.82 -9.25 -7.31
C ARG A 15 -9.66 -9.97 -6.66
N PHE A 16 -9.78 -10.21 -5.36
CA PHE A 16 -8.72 -10.80 -4.55
C PHE A 16 -9.11 -12.21 -4.13
N LEU A 17 -8.10 -13.05 -3.93
CA LEU A 17 -8.30 -14.33 -3.27
C LEU A 17 -8.46 -14.07 -1.77
N ASP A 18 -9.28 -14.88 -1.12
CA ASP A 18 -9.35 -14.96 0.33
C ASP A 18 -8.14 -15.75 0.85
N LYS A 19 -6.96 -15.12 0.75
CA LYS A 19 -5.67 -15.71 1.09
C LYS A 19 -4.77 -14.67 1.71
N GLU A 20 -4.20 -15.00 2.85
CA GLU A 20 -3.22 -14.16 3.54
C GLU A 20 -1.94 -13.97 2.73
N ILE A 21 -1.28 -12.84 2.94
CA ILE A 21 0.00 -12.51 2.32
C ILE A 21 1.13 -13.08 3.21
N PRO A 22 2.10 -13.81 2.65
CA PRO A 22 3.28 -14.23 3.41
C PRO A 22 4.01 -13.04 4.06
N GLU A 23 4.45 -13.20 5.30
CA GLU A 23 5.13 -12.14 6.07
C GLU A 23 6.35 -11.56 5.32
N GLU A 24 7.18 -12.42 4.73
CA GLU A 24 8.34 -12.01 3.93
C GLU A 24 7.96 -11.06 2.78
N ALA A 25 6.80 -11.29 2.15
CA ALA A 25 6.33 -10.41 1.07
C ALA A 25 5.86 -9.04 1.61
N VAL A 26 5.33 -8.99 2.83
CA VAL A 26 4.97 -7.74 3.51
C VAL A 26 6.22 -6.96 3.91
N GLU A 27 7.25 -7.62 4.44
CA GLU A 27 8.52 -6.98 4.79
C GLU A 27 9.25 -6.45 3.56
N ALA A 28 9.34 -7.25 2.48
CA ALA A 28 9.91 -6.80 1.22
C ALA A 28 9.17 -5.57 0.64
N LEU A 29 7.85 -5.50 0.82
CA LEU A 29 7.04 -4.33 0.44
C LEU A 29 7.38 -3.10 1.31
N LYS A 30 7.50 -3.26 2.64
CA LYS A 30 7.88 -2.16 3.54
C LYS A 30 9.25 -1.60 3.18
N ASP A 31 10.25 -2.47 2.99
CA ASP A 31 11.61 -2.07 2.61
C ASP A 31 11.60 -1.30 1.29
N SER A 32 10.85 -1.80 0.29
CA SER A 32 10.73 -1.13 -1.01
C SER A 32 10.12 0.27 -0.88
N LEU A 33 9.14 0.47 0.01
CA LEU A 33 8.53 1.79 0.25
C LEU A 33 9.48 2.77 0.94
N ILE A 34 10.34 2.28 1.84
CA ILE A 34 11.36 3.07 2.55
C ILE A 34 12.47 3.50 1.58
N TRP A 35 12.98 2.56 0.79
CA TRP A 35 14.08 2.82 -0.15
C TRP A 35 13.67 3.58 -1.40
N ALA A 36 12.37 3.72 -1.67
CA ALA A 36 11.88 4.54 -2.77
C ALA A 36 12.35 6.00 -2.60
N PRO A 37 12.93 6.63 -3.63
CA PRO A 37 13.49 7.97 -3.52
C PRO A 37 12.46 8.98 -3.03
N SER A 38 12.94 9.99 -2.30
CA SER A 38 12.13 11.11 -1.82
C SER A 38 12.90 12.43 -1.99
N ALA A 39 12.17 13.53 -2.18
CA ALA A 39 12.76 14.85 -2.34
C ALA A 39 13.64 15.20 -1.14
N GLY A 40 14.93 15.47 -1.40
CA GLY A 40 15.89 15.76 -0.34
C GLY A 40 16.08 14.64 0.70
N ASN A 41 15.71 13.41 0.37
CA ASN A 41 15.66 12.25 1.29
C ASN A 41 14.83 12.49 2.57
N LEU A 42 13.85 13.39 2.53
CA LEU A 42 13.04 13.72 3.72
C LEU A 42 12.15 12.56 4.16
N GLN A 43 11.73 11.71 3.22
CA GLN A 43 10.80 10.61 3.48
C GLN A 43 9.50 11.10 4.17
N SER A 44 8.96 12.24 3.73
CA SER A 44 7.74 12.88 4.24
C SER A 44 6.45 12.14 3.86
N ARG A 45 6.43 10.83 4.12
CA ARG A 45 5.37 9.89 3.76
C ARG A 45 5.16 8.92 4.91
N ARG A 46 3.91 8.66 5.27
CA ARG A 46 3.53 7.56 6.16
C ARG A 46 2.74 6.53 5.39
N PHE A 47 3.06 5.27 5.60
CA PHE A 47 2.33 4.14 5.03
C PHE A 47 1.68 3.34 6.16
N TYR A 48 0.36 3.20 6.11
CA TYR A 48 -0.40 2.39 7.06
C TYR A 48 -0.77 1.07 6.41
N PHE A 49 -0.37 -0.03 7.06
CA PHE A 49 -0.66 -1.38 6.62
C PHE A 49 -1.88 -1.89 7.37
N VAL A 50 -3.02 -1.97 6.68
CA VAL A 50 -4.32 -2.28 7.28
C VAL A 50 -4.74 -3.70 6.90
N PHE A 51 -4.59 -4.61 7.86
CA PHE A 51 -5.10 -5.98 7.77
C PHE A 51 -6.51 -6.12 8.36
N ASN A 52 -6.83 -5.32 9.40
CA ASN A 52 -8.09 -5.39 10.12
C ASN A 52 -9.30 -5.16 9.19
N SER A 53 -10.22 -6.12 9.18
CA SER A 53 -11.39 -6.14 8.29
C SER A 53 -12.37 -4.99 8.54
N ASP A 54 -12.57 -4.58 9.79
CA ASP A 54 -13.51 -3.52 10.14
C ASP A 54 -12.97 -2.14 9.74
N ILE A 55 -11.67 -1.90 9.90
CA ILE A 55 -11.04 -0.69 9.36
C ILE A 55 -11.15 -0.67 7.83
N LYS A 56 -10.92 -1.81 7.15
CA LYS A 56 -11.07 -1.89 5.69
C LYS A 56 -12.50 -1.57 5.23
N LYS A 57 -13.54 -1.97 5.97
CA LYS A 57 -14.95 -1.60 5.67
C LYS A 57 -15.16 -0.09 5.79
N GLN A 58 -14.62 0.56 6.82
CA GLN A 58 -14.68 2.03 6.95
C GLN A 58 -13.98 2.74 5.79
N ILE A 59 -12.87 2.19 5.30
CA ILE A 59 -12.18 2.72 4.11
C ILE A 59 -13.06 2.58 2.87
N VAL A 60 -13.79 1.47 2.70
CA VAL A 60 -14.73 1.30 1.57
C VAL A 60 -15.75 2.43 1.54
N ASP A 61 -16.33 2.78 2.69
CA ASP A 61 -17.32 3.86 2.78
C ASP A 61 -16.70 5.23 2.43
N ALA A 62 -15.48 5.50 2.92
CA ALA A 62 -14.75 6.71 2.57
C ALA A 62 -14.29 6.75 1.10
N ALA A 63 -14.15 5.59 0.44
CA ALA A 63 -13.62 5.43 -0.91
C ALA A 63 -14.73 5.22 -1.96
N LEU A 64 -15.90 5.86 -1.79
CA LEU A 64 -17.05 5.78 -2.70
C LEU A 64 -17.56 4.34 -2.90
N HIS A 65 -17.61 3.57 -1.82
CA HIS A 65 -18.09 2.19 -1.78
C HIS A 65 -17.37 1.23 -2.73
N GLN A 66 -16.07 1.44 -2.95
CA GLN A 66 -15.22 0.52 -3.71
C GLN A 66 -14.96 -0.78 -2.93
N THR A 67 -15.90 -1.73 -3.01
CA THR A 67 -15.94 -2.96 -2.20
C THR A 67 -14.72 -3.87 -2.33
N PHE A 68 -13.97 -3.81 -3.43
CA PHE A 68 -12.74 -4.60 -3.59
C PHE A 68 -11.66 -4.28 -2.55
N ILE A 69 -11.72 -3.10 -1.92
CA ILE A 69 -10.80 -2.70 -0.84
C ILE A 69 -10.95 -3.63 0.37
N ALA A 70 -12.18 -3.95 0.78
CA ALA A 70 -12.42 -4.87 1.89
C ALA A 70 -12.05 -6.32 1.57
N GLN A 71 -12.07 -6.69 0.29
CA GLN A 71 -11.69 -8.03 -0.18
C GLN A 71 -10.17 -8.22 -0.22
N ALA A 72 -9.39 -7.14 -0.32
CA ALA A 72 -7.94 -7.25 -0.34
C ALA A 72 -7.41 -7.76 1.01
N PRO A 73 -6.46 -8.71 1.04
CA PRO A 73 -5.89 -9.20 2.29
C PRO A 73 -5.12 -8.11 3.05
N LEU A 74 -4.55 -7.14 2.34
CA LEU A 74 -3.88 -5.96 2.87
C LEU A 74 -4.30 -4.72 2.09
N VAL A 75 -4.60 -3.63 2.81
CA VAL A 75 -4.75 -2.29 2.25
C VAL A 75 -3.60 -1.42 2.75
N VAL A 76 -2.84 -0.83 1.82
CA VAL A 76 -1.78 0.13 2.15
C VAL A 76 -2.30 1.54 1.89
N VAL A 77 -2.40 2.34 2.95
CA VAL A 77 -2.81 3.75 2.86
C VAL A 77 -1.56 4.62 2.89
N ALA A 78 -1.32 5.37 1.83
CA ALA A 78 -0.21 6.32 1.73
C ALA A 78 -0.68 7.73 2.09
N CYS A 79 -0.03 8.34 3.08
CA CYS A 79 -0.31 9.70 3.54
C CYS A 79 0.95 10.57 3.38
N ALA A 80 0.77 11.83 3.00
CA ALA A 80 1.82 12.82 3.17
C ALA A 80 2.00 13.12 4.66
N ASP A 81 3.23 13.11 5.16
CA ASP A 81 3.53 13.53 6.52
C ASP A 81 4.00 14.99 6.53
N LEU A 82 3.08 15.89 6.87
CA LEU A 82 3.32 17.33 6.89
C LEU A 82 4.18 17.77 8.08
N LEU A 83 4.41 16.89 9.06
CA LEU A 83 5.30 17.17 10.20
C LEU A 83 6.78 16.95 9.84
N ILE A 84 7.04 16.22 8.75
CA ILE A 84 8.38 15.99 8.22
C ILE A 84 8.64 17.04 7.13
N GLY A 85 9.30 18.13 7.51
CA GLY A 85 9.69 19.22 6.61
C GLY A 85 11.14 19.64 6.84
N ARG A 86 11.70 20.39 5.88
CA ARG A 86 12.95 21.14 6.14
C ARG A 86 12.61 22.31 7.05
N HIS A 87 13.29 22.40 8.19
CA HIS A 87 13.43 23.66 8.92
C HIS A 87 14.14 24.69 8.04
#